data_AF-A0A7D8IYD5-F1
#
_entry.id   AF-A0A7D8IYD5-F1
#
_cell.length_a   1.000
_cell.length_b   1.000
_cell.length_c   1.000
_cell.angle_alpha   90.00
_cell.angle_beta   90.00
_cell.angle_gamma   90.00
#
_symmetry.space_group_name_H-M   'P 1'
#
loop_
_entity.id
_entity.type
_entity.pdbx_description
1 polymer ?
#
loop_
_entity_poly.entity_id
_entity_poly.type
_entity_poly.pdbx_seq_one_letter_code
_entity_poly.pdbx_strand_id
1 'polypeptide(L)'
;MWEGFRLLQENVQQQGWRTYLYDAEQPYTPVASVTGRGESRQVWYYHTDVTGTPQEVTAADGTLVWAGYIRGFGENAADISNSGAYFHQPLRLPGQYFDDETGLHYNLFRYYVPECGRFVSQDPIGLRGGLNLYAYCPNPLTWIDPLGLDLHHIIPQEVWKTFKTDLKKVTGYVQNVTKKAMDVTNLIDLDKPFHGNHPAYSAYVKDKISELIKNKKLSLTELRNLQDELRSKINAAKASGKNLNDYFKVGC
;
A
#
# COMPACT_ATOMS: atom_id res chain seq x y z
N MET A 1 8.23 12.11 -14.07
CA MET A 1 8.90 10.80 -14.20
C MET A 1 8.54 9.97 -12.99
N TRP A 2 8.13 8.73 -13.21
CA TRP A 2 7.71 7.80 -12.16
C TRP A 2 8.72 6.64 -12.09
N GLU A 3 8.98 6.14 -10.89
CA GLU A 3 9.72 4.91 -10.65
C GLU A 3 8.73 3.86 -10.12
N GLY A 4 8.33 2.91 -10.97
CA GLY A 4 7.21 2.04 -10.66
C GLY A 4 5.94 2.86 -10.42
N PHE A 5 5.43 2.84 -9.19
CA PHE A 5 4.19 3.51 -8.78
C PHE A 5 4.39 4.78 -7.96
N ARG A 6 5.63 5.25 -7.78
CA ARG A 6 5.95 6.48 -7.03
C ARG A 6 6.54 7.57 -7.92
N LEU A 7 6.26 8.82 -7.57
CA LEU A 7 6.75 9.98 -8.31
C LEU A 7 8.26 10.14 -8.05
N LEU A 8 9.08 9.86 -9.05
CA LEU A 8 10.53 10.02 -8.90
C LEU A 8 10.97 11.47 -9.10
N GLN A 9 10.41 12.13 -10.10
CA GLN A 9 10.82 13.47 -10.47
C GLN A 9 9.69 14.22 -11.16
N GLU A 10 9.55 15.50 -10.91
CA GLU A 10 8.61 16.38 -11.61
C GLU A 10 9.26 17.72 -11.97
N ASN A 11 8.60 18.45 -12.88
CA ASN A 11 8.94 19.83 -13.17
C ASN A 11 7.91 20.72 -12.49
N VAL A 12 8.30 21.36 -11.39
CA VAL A 12 7.45 22.30 -10.68
C VAL A 12 7.58 23.64 -11.38
N GLN A 13 6.45 24.22 -11.82
CA GLN A 13 6.45 25.54 -12.44
C GLN A 13 7.16 26.55 -11.53
N GLN A 14 8.08 27.33 -12.10
CA GLN A 14 8.90 28.33 -11.42
C GLN A 14 9.95 27.81 -10.41
N GLN A 15 9.91 26.52 -10.02
CA GLN A 15 10.92 25.91 -9.12
C GLN A 15 11.85 24.91 -9.83
N GLY A 16 11.50 24.52 -11.05
CA GLY A 16 12.30 23.64 -11.89
C GLY A 16 12.15 22.16 -11.54
N TRP A 17 13.15 21.36 -11.89
CA TRP A 17 13.12 19.92 -11.66
C TRP A 17 13.32 19.59 -10.19
N ARG A 18 12.40 18.78 -9.65
CA ARG A 18 12.45 18.24 -8.29
C ARG A 18 12.51 16.72 -8.35
N THR A 19 13.53 16.14 -7.72
CA THR A 19 13.68 14.69 -7.55
C THR A 19 13.34 14.29 -6.12
N TYR A 20 12.46 13.31 -5.95
CA TYR A 20 12.06 12.79 -4.65
C TYR A 20 12.95 11.61 -4.22
N LEU A 21 13.18 11.54 -2.92
CA LEU A 21 13.89 10.47 -2.22
C LEU A 21 12.91 9.89 -1.21
N TYR A 22 12.83 8.56 -1.19
CA TYR A 22 11.90 7.82 -0.35
C TYR A 22 12.66 6.92 0.61
N ASP A 23 12.01 6.59 1.72
CA ASP A 23 12.48 5.58 2.64
C ASP A 23 12.58 4.22 1.91
N ALA A 24 13.68 3.49 2.17
CA ALA A 24 13.96 2.22 1.50
C ALA A 24 13.04 1.09 1.98
N GLU A 25 12.59 1.15 3.24
CA GLU A 25 11.68 0.18 3.87
C GLU A 25 10.21 0.61 3.73
N GLN A 26 9.95 1.91 3.52
CA GLN A 26 8.62 2.47 3.31
C GLN A 26 8.51 3.21 1.97
N PRO A 27 8.18 2.52 0.86
CA PRO A 27 8.34 3.04 -0.50
C PRO A 27 7.57 4.32 -0.84
N TYR A 28 6.52 4.64 -0.08
CA TYR A 28 5.65 5.82 -0.26
C TYR A 28 5.87 6.91 0.80
N THR A 29 6.86 6.74 1.67
CA THR A 29 7.24 7.74 2.69
C THR A 29 8.36 8.60 2.12
N PRO A 30 8.10 9.84 1.68
CA PRO A 30 9.16 10.72 1.21
C PRO A 30 10.03 11.14 2.39
N VAL A 31 11.35 11.11 2.20
CA VAL A 31 12.32 11.56 3.21
C VAL A 31 12.96 12.88 2.83
N ALA A 32 13.16 13.11 1.54
CA ALA A 32 13.71 14.35 1.03
C ALA A 32 13.33 14.58 -0.43
N SER A 33 13.53 15.80 -0.90
CA SER A 33 13.56 16.10 -2.33
C SER A 33 14.70 17.03 -2.65
N VAL A 34 15.14 17.02 -3.91
CA VAL A 34 16.29 17.80 -4.39
C VAL A 34 15.86 18.63 -5.58
N THR A 35 16.13 19.92 -5.54
CA THR A 35 15.98 20.85 -6.67
C THR A 35 17.33 21.44 -7.07
N GLY A 36 17.42 21.98 -8.28
CA GLY A 36 18.66 22.60 -8.80
C GLY A 36 19.73 21.58 -9.22
N ARG A 37 20.91 22.09 -9.60
CA ARG A 37 22.06 21.28 -10.05
C ARG A 37 23.37 21.94 -9.62
N GLY A 38 24.39 21.13 -9.31
CA GLY A 38 25.70 21.64 -8.90
C GLY A 38 25.62 22.47 -7.61
N GLU A 39 26.19 23.67 -7.62
CA GLU A 39 26.23 24.56 -6.45
C GLU A 39 24.87 25.21 -6.10
N SER A 40 23.90 25.22 -7.03
CA SER A 40 22.54 25.71 -6.75
C SER A 40 21.60 24.63 -6.21
N ARG A 41 22.15 23.45 -5.84
CA ARG A 41 21.36 22.33 -5.33
C ARG A 41 20.76 22.67 -3.97
N GLN A 42 19.46 22.50 -3.86
CA GLN A 42 18.72 22.64 -2.60
C GLN A 42 18.12 21.29 -2.21
N VAL A 43 18.15 21.00 -0.91
CA VAL A 43 17.57 19.79 -0.32
C VAL A 43 16.43 20.21 0.60
N TRP A 44 15.29 19.56 0.41
CA TRP A 44 14.08 19.76 1.19
C TRP A 44 13.78 18.49 1.96
N TYR A 45 13.65 18.57 3.27
CA TYR A 45 13.45 17.43 4.16
C TYR A 45 11.97 17.29 4.51
N TYR A 46 11.44 16.08 4.36
CA TYR A 46 10.03 15.79 4.56
C TYR A 46 9.81 15.19 5.95
N HIS A 47 8.81 15.69 6.65
CA HIS A 47 8.36 15.17 7.93
C HIS A 47 6.97 14.58 7.73
N THR A 48 6.82 13.29 7.95
CA THR A 48 5.58 12.57 7.69
C THR A 48 4.91 12.11 8.96
N ASP A 49 3.62 11.82 8.88
CA ASP A 49 2.93 11.05 9.90
C ASP A 49 3.34 9.56 9.86
N VAL A 50 2.73 8.74 10.71
CA VAL A 50 2.97 7.28 10.77
C VAL A 50 2.55 6.53 9.51
N THR A 51 1.78 7.17 8.63
CA THR A 51 1.34 6.60 7.37
C THR A 51 2.33 6.89 6.24
N GLY A 52 3.17 7.92 6.37
CA GLY A 52 4.01 8.45 5.30
C GLY A 52 3.40 9.67 4.61
N THR A 53 2.30 10.22 5.12
CA THR A 53 1.69 11.45 4.62
C THR A 53 2.54 12.64 5.03
N PRO A 54 3.07 13.46 4.09
CA PRO A 54 3.82 14.67 4.43
C PRO A 54 2.99 15.62 5.29
N GLN A 55 3.52 16.01 6.44
CA GLN A 55 2.94 17.02 7.33
C GLN A 55 3.70 18.34 7.20
N GLU A 56 5.02 18.27 7.06
CA GLU A 56 5.90 19.44 6.99
C GLU A 56 7.06 19.20 6.01
N VAL A 57 7.60 20.29 5.48
CA VAL A 57 8.84 20.32 4.70
C VAL A 57 9.73 21.44 5.21
N THR A 58 11.00 21.12 5.45
CA THR A 58 12.01 22.08 5.91
C THR A 58 13.17 22.20 4.92
N ALA A 59 13.78 23.38 4.87
CA ALA A 59 15.07 23.58 4.22
C ALA A 59 16.20 22.94 5.05
N ALA A 60 17.43 22.92 4.49
CA ALA A 60 18.60 22.34 5.15
C ALA A 60 19.02 23.05 6.45
N ASP A 61 18.64 24.32 6.61
CA ASP A 61 18.87 25.10 7.84
C ASP A 61 17.74 24.94 8.88
N GLY A 62 16.74 24.09 8.59
CA GLY A 62 15.57 23.88 9.44
C GLY A 62 14.43 24.87 9.21
N THR A 63 14.55 25.81 8.28
CA THR A 63 13.46 26.75 7.94
C THR A 63 12.24 25.98 7.43
N LEU A 64 11.08 26.18 8.06
CA LEU A 64 9.80 25.62 7.60
C LEU A 64 9.36 26.27 6.29
N VAL A 65 9.36 25.48 5.20
CA VAL A 65 8.99 25.97 3.87
C VAL A 65 7.58 25.57 3.45
N TRP A 66 7.01 24.54 4.08
CA TRP A 66 5.63 24.12 3.91
C TRP A 66 5.17 23.30 5.11
N ALA A 67 3.93 23.48 5.54
CA ALA A 67 3.21 22.57 6.43
C ALA A 67 1.74 22.52 6.01
N GLY A 68 1.17 21.32 5.95
CA GLY A 68 -0.21 21.11 5.54
C GLY A 68 -1.13 20.87 6.74
N TYR A 69 -2.29 21.53 6.74
CA TYR A 69 -3.39 21.17 7.65
C TYR A 69 -4.25 20.08 7.00
N ILE A 70 -3.81 18.83 7.17
CA ILE A 70 -4.39 17.66 6.51
C ILE A 70 -5.49 17.05 7.39
N ARG A 71 -6.70 16.95 6.84
CA ARG A 71 -7.83 16.28 7.50
C ARG A 71 -7.75 14.76 7.34
N GLY A 72 -8.56 14.04 8.11
CA GLY A 72 -8.47 12.57 8.19
C GLY A 72 -8.58 11.82 6.86
N PHE A 73 -9.24 12.38 5.85
CA PHE A 73 -9.33 11.81 4.50
C PHE A 73 -8.38 12.45 3.48
N GLY A 74 -7.31 13.12 3.94
CA GLY A 74 -6.27 13.65 3.07
C GLY A 74 -6.55 15.03 2.47
N GLU A 75 -7.69 15.66 2.77
CA GLU A 75 -7.98 17.03 2.35
C GLU A 75 -6.95 17.97 3.00
N ASN A 76 -6.18 18.67 2.17
CA ASN A 76 -5.27 19.70 2.64
C ASN A 76 -6.04 21.03 2.73
N ALA A 77 -6.52 21.36 3.92
CA ALA A 77 -7.43 22.49 4.11
C ALA A 77 -6.72 23.84 4.25
N ALA A 78 -5.41 23.85 4.51
CA ALA A 78 -4.59 25.05 4.52
C ALA A 78 -3.09 24.71 4.44
N ASP A 79 -2.32 25.62 3.85
CA ASP A 79 -0.85 25.59 3.86
C ASP A 79 -0.29 26.67 4.79
N ILE A 80 0.78 26.35 5.51
CA ILE A 80 1.55 27.28 6.32
C ILE A 80 3.00 27.29 5.83
N SER A 81 3.62 28.46 5.72
CA SER A 81 5.04 28.62 5.37
C SER A 81 5.65 29.77 6.17
N ASN A 82 6.86 29.57 6.69
CA ASN A 82 7.65 30.61 7.38
C ASN A 82 8.85 31.08 6.54
N SER A 83 8.97 30.62 5.28
CA SER A 83 10.09 30.97 4.40
C SER A 83 9.88 32.27 3.63
N GLY A 84 8.64 32.80 3.62
CA GLY A 84 8.25 33.93 2.77
C GLY A 84 8.13 33.59 1.27
N ALA A 85 8.35 32.33 0.90
CA ALA A 85 8.23 31.83 -0.47
C ALA A 85 7.18 30.71 -0.56
N TYR A 86 6.49 30.66 -1.70
CA TYR A 86 5.58 29.56 -2.01
C TYR A 86 6.36 28.28 -2.27
N PHE A 87 5.92 27.17 -1.65
CA PHE A 87 6.46 25.84 -1.88
C PHE A 87 5.33 24.93 -2.37
N HIS A 88 5.40 24.51 -3.63
CA HIS A 88 4.46 23.53 -4.17
C HIS A 88 4.74 22.17 -3.54
N GLN A 89 3.77 21.59 -2.85
CA GLN A 89 3.83 20.25 -2.29
C GLN A 89 2.65 19.44 -2.85
N PRO A 90 2.87 18.58 -3.86
CA PRO A 90 1.78 17.82 -4.47
C PRO A 90 1.58 16.43 -3.88
N LEU A 91 2.49 15.91 -3.05
CA LEU A 91 2.28 14.62 -2.41
C LEU A 91 1.12 14.72 -1.39
N ARG A 92 0.28 13.70 -1.36
CA ARG A 92 -0.90 13.61 -0.48
C ARG A 92 -0.80 12.36 0.38
N LEU A 93 -1.92 11.68 0.65
CA LEU A 93 -1.87 10.36 1.28
C LEU A 93 -0.95 9.43 0.46
N PRO A 94 -0.32 8.43 1.07
CA PRO A 94 0.66 7.58 0.40
C PRO A 94 0.15 6.99 -0.92
N GLY A 95 0.92 7.20 -2.00
CA GLY A 95 0.55 6.83 -3.37
C GLY A 95 -0.24 7.89 -4.14
N GLN A 96 -0.69 8.96 -3.47
CA GLN A 96 -1.49 10.02 -4.08
C GLN A 96 -0.66 11.24 -4.48
N TYR A 97 -1.03 11.83 -5.62
CA TYR A 97 -0.49 13.07 -6.16
C TYR A 97 -1.64 14.06 -6.40
N PHE A 98 -1.47 15.30 -5.97
CA PHE A 98 -2.44 16.36 -6.20
C PHE A 98 -2.35 16.89 -7.61
N ASP A 99 -3.45 16.78 -8.34
CA ASP A 99 -3.60 17.33 -9.67
C ASP A 99 -4.25 18.71 -9.60
N ASP A 100 -3.44 19.76 -9.79
CA ASP A 100 -3.86 21.16 -9.73
C ASP A 100 -4.95 21.51 -10.76
N GLU A 101 -5.02 20.80 -11.89
CA GLU A 101 -5.99 21.09 -12.96
C GLU A 101 -7.41 20.66 -12.57
N THR A 102 -7.53 19.57 -11.83
CA THR A 102 -8.82 18.97 -11.45
C THR A 102 -9.17 19.22 -9.99
N GLY A 103 -8.19 19.56 -9.14
CA GLY A 103 -8.32 19.60 -7.69
C GLY A 103 -8.45 18.21 -7.06
N LEU A 104 -8.31 17.14 -7.83
CA LEU A 104 -8.42 15.77 -7.37
C LEU A 104 -7.06 15.17 -7.03
N HIS A 105 -7.08 14.07 -6.29
CA HIS A 105 -5.88 13.32 -5.98
C HIS A 105 -5.75 12.15 -6.96
N TYR A 106 -4.77 12.20 -7.85
CA TYR A 106 -4.41 11.07 -8.69
C TYR A 106 -3.83 9.94 -7.82
N ASN A 107 -4.46 8.76 -7.89
CA ASN A 107 -4.02 7.55 -7.20
C ASN A 107 -3.98 6.39 -8.19
N LEU A 108 -2.98 6.45 -9.09
CA LEU A 108 -2.68 5.47 -10.15
C LEU A 108 -3.87 5.10 -11.05
N PHE A 109 -4.73 4.21 -10.58
CA PHE A 109 -5.86 3.66 -11.33
C PHE A 109 -7.14 4.47 -11.13
N ARG A 110 -7.19 5.37 -10.13
CA ARG A 110 -8.39 6.15 -9.80
C ARG A 110 -8.04 7.57 -9.35
N TYR A 111 -8.99 8.48 -9.55
CA TYR A 111 -8.96 9.81 -8.93
C TYR A 111 -9.75 9.79 -7.62
N TYR A 112 -9.19 10.42 -6.60
CA TYR A 112 -9.72 10.48 -5.25
C TYR A 112 -10.18 11.90 -4.90
N VAL A 113 -11.36 11.99 -4.27
CA VAL A 113 -11.98 13.21 -3.77
C VAL A 113 -11.77 13.26 -2.26
N PRO A 114 -10.79 14.03 -1.76
CA PRO A 114 -10.46 14.04 -0.34
C PRO A 114 -11.59 14.61 0.54
N GLU A 115 -12.38 15.56 0.04
CA GLU A 115 -13.50 16.19 0.76
C GLU A 115 -14.59 15.17 1.09
N CYS A 116 -14.77 14.19 0.21
CA CYS A 116 -15.79 13.15 0.33
C CYS A 116 -15.23 11.81 0.83
N GLY A 117 -13.91 11.72 1.01
CA GLY A 117 -13.20 10.53 1.43
C GLY A 117 -13.31 9.33 0.48
N ARG A 118 -13.51 9.54 -0.84
CA ARG A 118 -13.85 8.47 -1.79
C ARG A 118 -13.26 8.67 -3.18
N PHE A 119 -13.17 7.60 -3.96
CA PHE A 119 -12.85 7.67 -5.38
C PHE A 119 -14.02 8.22 -6.22
N VAL A 120 -13.72 8.90 -7.33
CA VAL A 120 -14.74 9.35 -8.29
C VAL A 120 -15.29 8.21 -9.15
N SER A 121 -14.47 7.20 -9.40
CA SER A 121 -14.79 6.03 -10.19
C SER A 121 -14.98 4.80 -9.32
N GLN A 122 -15.84 3.88 -9.79
CA GLN A 122 -15.93 2.55 -9.20
C GLN A 122 -14.58 1.86 -9.30
N ASP A 123 -14.29 1.02 -8.32
CA ASP A 123 -13.14 0.13 -8.35
C ASP A 123 -13.12 -0.63 -9.69
N PRO A 124 -12.05 -0.54 -10.50
CA PRO A 124 -11.94 -1.28 -11.76
C PRO A 124 -12.00 -2.79 -11.57
N ILE A 125 -11.70 -3.28 -10.36
CA ILE A 125 -11.90 -4.69 -10.01
C ILE A 125 -13.32 -4.95 -9.48
N GLY A 126 -14.22 -3.97 -9.38
CA GLY A 126 -15.62 -4.16 -9.00
C GLY A 126 -15.77 -4.67 -7.56
N LEU A 127 -16.74 -5.54 -7.29
CA LEU A 127 -16.99 -6.11 -5.95
C LEU A 127 -15.79 -6.88 -5.37
N ARG A 128 -14.75 -7.09 -6.18
CA ARG A 128 -13.46 -7.68 -5.80
C ARG A 128 -12.66 -6.76 -4.88
N GLY A 129 -12.93 -5.46 -4.92
CA GLY A 129 -12.35 -4.43 -4.06
C GLY A 129 -13.27 -4.05 -2.88
N GLY A 130 -14.11 -4.99 -2.45
CA GLY A 130 -15.06 -4.79 -1.36
C GLY A 130 -16.45 -4.33 -1.80
N LEU A 131 -17.35 -4.27 -0.82
CA LEU A 131 -18.77 -3.92 -1.06
C LEU A 131 -18.96 -2.44 -1.42
N ASN A 132 -18.04 -1.57 -0.98
CA ASN A 132 -18.06 -0.16 -1.30
C ASN A 132 -17.05 0.13 -2.42
N LEU A 133 -17.55 0.15 -3.65
CA LEU A 133 -16.74 0.34 -4.87
C LEU A 133 -16.01 1.69 -4.94
N TYR A 134 -16.34 2.64 -4.06
CA TYR A 134 -15.78 3.99 -4.05
C TYR A 134 -14.88 4.24 -2.83
N ALA A 135 -14.74 3.28 -1.92
CA ALA A 135 -13.96 3.47 -0.70
C ALA A 135 -12.45 3.57 -0.99
N TYR A 136 -11.75 4.44 -0.25
CA TYR A 136 -10.29 4.51 -0.24
C TYR A 136 -9.68 3.43 0.67
N CYS A 137 -9.96 3.51 1.98
CA CYS A 137 -9.70 2.43 2.91
C CYS A 137 -10.63 2.57 4.12
N PRO A 138 -10.84 1.48 4.91
CA PRO A 138 -11.66 1.55 6.11
C PRO A 138 -11.20 2.55 7.18
N ASN A 139 -9.89 2.83 7.30
CA ASN A 139 -9.36 3.83 8.23
C ASN A 139 -8.11 4.54 7.67
N PRO A 140 -8.24 5.73 7.07
CA PRO A 140 -7.14 6.45 6.42
C PRO A 140 -6.05 6.96 7.37
N LEU A 141 -6.34 7.07 8.67
CA LEU A 141 -5.35 7.50 9.66
C LEU A 141 -4.30 6.43 9.96
N THR A 142 -4.57 5.17 9.60
CA THR A 142 -3.69 4.04 9.90
C THR A 142 -3.46 3.13 8.69
N TRP A 143 -4.33 3.17 7.69
CA TRP A 143 -4.33 2.30 6.51
C TRP A 143 -4.11 3.15 5.26
N ILE A 144 -3.55 2.55 4.21
CA ILE A 144 -3.41 3.19 2.89
C ILE A 144 -3.83 2.25 1.79
N ASP A 145 -4.18 2.85 0.66
CA ASP A 145 -4.39 2.18 -0.61
C ASP A 145 -3.50 2.86 -1.68
N PRO A 146 -2.24 2.43 -1.84
CA PRO A 146 -1.28 3.06 -2.75
C PRO A 146 -1.55 2.75 -4.23
N LEU A 147 -2.33 1.69 -4.49
CA LEU A 147 -2.70 1.31 -5.85
C LEU A 147 -4.08 1.86 -6.21
N GLY A 148 -4.86 2.37 -5.27
CA GLY A 148 -6.25 2.63 -5.54
C GLY A 148 -7.00 1.33 -5.86
N LEU A 149 -6.69 0.21 -5.22
CA LEU A 149 -7.33 -1.11 -5.38
C LEU A 149 -7.38 -1.83 -4.02
N ASP A 150 -8.52 -2.40 -3.64
CA ASP A 150 -8.63 -3.21 -2.42
C ASP A 150 -8.27 -4.70 -2.72
N LEU A 151 -7.21 -5.23 -2.08
CA LEU A 151 -6.57 -6.51 -2.42
C LEU A 151 -6.99 -7.67 -1.50
N HIS A 152 -7.16 -8.87 -2.07
CA HIS A 152 -7.42 -10.13 -1.36
C HIS A 152 -6.14 -10.98 -1.15
N HIS A 153 -5.89 -11.45 0.07
CA HIS A 153 -4.72 -12.25 0.46
C HIS A 153 -4.74 -13.72 -0.02
N ILE A 154 -3.54 -14.34 -0.14
CA ILE A 154 -3.35 -15.76 -0.51
C ILE A 154 -3.86 -16.75 0.57
N ILE A 155 -3.81 -16.36 1.85
CA ILE A 155 -4.49 -17.10 2.92
C ILE A 155 -5.95 -16.63 2.96
N PRO A 156 -6.94 -17.53 2.78
CA PRO A 156 -8.35 -17.14 2.81
C PRO A 156 -8.74 -16.51 4.14
N GLN A 157 -9.65 -15.54 4.10
CA GLN A 157 -10.05 -14.78 5.27
C GLN A 157 -10.67 -15.66 6.36
N GLU A 158 -11.44 -16.71 6.02
CA GLU A 158 -11.96 -17.65 7.03
C GLU A 158 -10.87 -18.47 7.73
N VAL A 159 -9.80 -18.82 7.00
CA VAL A 159 -8.66 -19.56 7.54
C VAL A 159 -7.87 -18.65 8.48
N TRP A 160 -7.61 -17.41 8.07
CA TRP A 160 -6.97 -16.42 8.92
C TRP A 160 -7.75 -16.19 10.22
N LYS A 161 -9.08 -16.00 10.15
CA LYS A 161 -9.93 -15.83 11.35
C LYS A 161 -9.79 -16.99 12.33
N THR A 162 -9.66 -18.22 11.82
CA THR A 162 -9.51 -19.43 12.64
C THR A 162 -8.18 -19.47 13.38
N PHE A 163 -7.07 -19.13 12.72
CA PHE A 163 -5.71 -19.25 13.28
C PHE A 163 -5.09 -17.94 13.75
N LYS A 164 -5.86 -16.85 13.78
CA LYS A 164 -5.39 -15.50 14.09
C LYS A 164 -4.52 -15.44 15.36
N THR A 165 -4.92 -16.14 16.42
CA THR A 165 -4.22 -16.12 17.71
C THR A 165 -2.84 -16.78 17.62
N ASP A 166 -2.70 -17.87 16.87
CA ASP A 166 -1.43 -18.59 16.74
C ASP A 166 -0.50 -17.93 15.73
N LEU A 167 -1.05 -17.45 14.61
CA LEU A 167 -0.30 -16.66 13.63
C LEU A 167 0.31 -15.41 14.28
N LYS A 168 -0.43 -14.73 15.16
CA LYS A 168 0.05 -13.55 15.90
C LYS A 168 1.17 -13.85 16.91
N LYS A 169 1.36 -15.10 17.33
CA LYS A 169 2.43 -15.49 18.26
C LYS A 169 3.75 -15.80 17.55
N VAL A 170 3.73 -15.93 16.22
CA VAL A 170 4.95 -16.19 15.45
C VAL A 170 5.87 -14.96 15.55
N THR A 171 7.09 -15.17 16.02
CA THR A 171 8.10 -14.10 16.12
C THR A 171 8.35 -13.48 14.74
N GLY A 172 8.21 -12.16 14.64
CA GLY A 172 8.35 -11.45 13.35
C GLY A 172 7.10 -11.50 12.46
N TYR A 173 6.00 -12.12 12.90
CA TYR A 173 4.73 -12.03 12.20
C TYR A 173 4.24 -10.60 12.19
N VAL A 174 3.93 -10.11 10.99
CA VAL A 174 3.21 -8.86 10.85
C VAL A 174 2.00 -9.05 9.95
N GLN A 175 0.85 -8.58 10.45
CA GLN A 175 -0.41 -8.69 9.73
C GLN A 175 -0.36 -7.78 8.51
N ASN A 176 -0.58 -8.32 7.31
CA ASN A 176 -0.52 -7.58 6.03
C ASN A 176 -1.72 -6.63 5.79
N VAL A 177 -2.33 -6.15 6.88
CA VAL A 177 -3.29 -5.02 6.93
C VAL A 177 -2.81 -3.93 7.91
N THR A 178 -1.58 -4.05 8.41
CA THR A 178 -0.94 -3.06 9.30
C THR A 178 0.44 -2.70 8.78
N LYS A 179 0.67 -1.39 8.60
CA LYS A 179 1.93 -0.78 8.11
C LYS A 179 3.19 -1.01 8.96
N LYS A 180 3.13 -1.82 10.02
CA LYS A 180 4.31 -2.19 10.81
C LYS A 180 5.06 -3.40 10.23
N ALA A 181 4.64 -3.90 9.07
CA ALA A 181 5.26 -5.07 8.45
C ALA A 181 6.60 -4.67 7.83
N MET A 182 7.69 -4.79 8.60
CA MET A 182 9.05 -4.72 8.05
C MET A 182 9.31 -5.77 6.97
N ASP A 183 8.48 -6.82 6.92
CA ASP A 183 8.62 -7.91 5.96
C ASP A 183 7.30 -8.21 5.25
N VAL A 184 7.18 -7.67 4.04
CA VAL A 184 6.07 -7.84 3.10
C VAL A 184 6.05 -9.21 2.39
N THR A 185 7.04 -10.08 2.65
CA THR A 185 7.13 -11.42 2.02
C THR A 185 6.26 -12.49 2.68
N ASN A 186 5.54 -12.13 3.75
CA ASN A 186 4.75 -13.05 4.55
C ASN A 186 3.29 -13.21 4.09
N LEU A 187 2.88 -12.62 2.98
CA LEU A 187 1.66 -12.92 2.23
C LEU A 187 1.93 -12.52 0.78
N ILE A 188 2.42 -13.45 -0.06
CA ILE A 188 2.65 -13.15 -1.48
C ILE A 188 1.32 -12.84 -2.16
N ASP A 189 1.21 -11.63 -2.71
CA ASP A 189 0.06 -11.22 -3.51
C ASP A 189 0.04 -11.93 -4.87
N LEU A 190 -1.16 -12.20 -5.37
CA LEU A 190 -1.38 -12.80 -6.67
C LEU A 190 -1.71 -11.71 -7.70
N ASP A 191 -1.07 -11.77 -8.87
CA ASP A 191 -1.31 -10.83 -9.98
C ASP A 191 -2.77 -10.81 -10.49
N LYS A 192 -3.59 -11.81 -10.11
CA LYS A 192 -5.03 -11.87 -10.38
C LYS A 192 -5.77 -12.50 -9.17
N PRO A 193 -6.69 -11.76 -8.51
CA PRO A 193 -7.56 -12.28 -7.46
C PRO A 193 -8.41 -13.48 -7.91
N PHE A 194 -8.56 -14.49 -7.03
CA PHE A 194 -9.46 -15.62 -7.20
C PHE A 194 -10.83 -15.30 -6.60
N HIS A 195 -11.89 -15.30 -7.42
CA HIS A 195 -13.27 -15.09 -6.96
C HIS A 195 -13.98 -16.41 -6.78
N GLY A 196 -14.71 -16.53 -5.68
CA GLY A 196 -15.61 -17.63 -5.39
C GLY A 196 -15.38 -18.22 -4.00
N ASN A 197 -16.39 -18.92 -3.49
CA ASN A 197 -16.21 -19.79 -2.32
C ASN A 197 -15.30 -20.95 -2.73
N HIS A 198 -14.11 -21.05 -2.15
CA HIS A 198 -13.13 -22.08 -2.48
C HIS A 198 -12.93 -23.07 -1.31
N PRO A 199 -13.96 -23.82 -0.88
CA PRO A 199 -13.89 -24.64 0.32
C PRO A 199 -12.78 -25.69 0.29
N ALA A 200 -12.45 -26.25 -0.88
CA ALA A 200 -11.37 -27.23 -0.98
C ALA A 200 -9.98 -26.59 -0.83
N TYR A 201 -9.80 -25.39 -1.39
CA TYR A 201 -8.58 -24.61 -1.19
C TYR A 201 -8.44 -24.17 0.27
N SER A 202 -9.51 -23.64 0.86
CA SER A 202 -9.54 -23.21 2.25
C SER A 202 -9.31 -24.37 3.22
N ALA A 203 -9.86 -25.56 2.95
CA ALA A 203 -9.59 -26.77 3.71
C ALA A 203 -8.10 -27.16 3.63
N TYR A 204 -7.53 -27.15 2.43
CA TYR A 204 -6.11 -27.45 2.22
C TYR A 204 -5.20 -26.48 3.00
N VAL A 205 -5.44 -25.16 2.91
CA VAL A 205 -4.66 -24.17 3.66
C VAL A 205 -4.82 -24.36 5.17
N LYS A 206 -6.05 -24.65 5.62
CA LYS A 206 -6.36 -24.93 7.03
C LYS A 206 -5.61 -26.14 7.56
N ASP A 207 -5.53 -27.22 6.79
CA ASP A 207 -4.81 -28.43 7.18
C ASP A 207 -3.30 -28.17 7.29
N LYS A 208 -2.71 -27.48 6.32
CA LYS A 208 -1.28 -27.12 6.36
C LYS A 208 -0.90 -26.29 7.58
N ILE A 209 -1.70 -25.27 7.91
CA ILE A 209 -1.46 -24.45 9.11
C ILE A 209 -1.65 -25.30 10.38
N SER A 210 -2.66 -26.17 10.41
CA SER A 210 -2.89 -27.08 11.54
C SER A 210 -1.73 -28.05 11.76
N GLU A 211 -1.14 -28.59 10.68
CA GLU A 211 0.05 -29.43 10.74
C GLU A 211 1.27 -28.69 11.29
N LEU A 212 1.50 -27.46 10.84
CA LEU A 212 2.59 -26.62 11.34
C LEU A 212 2.45 -26.33 12.84
N ILE A 213 1.23 -26.05 13.30
CA ILE A 213 0.92 -25.85 14.73
C ILE A 213 1.14 -27.14 15.51
N LYS A 214 0.57 -28.26 15.05
CA LYS A 214 0.68 -29.57 15.72
C LYS A 214 2.14 -30.01 15.88
N ASN A 215 2.96 -29.74 14.88
CA ASN A 215 4.38 -30.08 14.88
C ASN A 215 5.26 -29.05 15.60
N LYS A 216 4.68 -27.98 16.18
CA LYS A 216 5.40 -26.83 16.78
C LYS A 216 6.43 -26.20 15.82
N LYS A 217 6.15 -26.26 14.52
CA LYS A 217 7.00 -25.70 13.45
C LYS A 217 6.50 -24.35 12.93
N LEU A 218 5.37 -23.86 13.45
CA LEU A 218 4.81 -22.58 13.04
C LEU A 218 5.83 -21.46 13.27
N SER A 219 6.46 -21.02 12.18
CA SER A 219 7.50 -20.01 12.13
C SER A 219 7.34 -19.18 10.85
N LEU A 220 8.02 -18.03 10.79
CA LEU A 220 7.95 -17.14 9.64
C LEU A 220 8.45 -17.82 8.36
N THR A 221 9.53 -18.58 8.46
CA THR A 221 10.12 -19.35 7.35
C THR A 221 9.14 -20.38 6.81
N GLU A 222 8.47 -21.14 7.68
CA GLU A 222 7.50 -22.15 7.24
C GLU A 222 6.25 -21.53 6.64
N LEU A 223 5.83 -20.35 7.12
CA LEU A 223 4.72 -19.61 6.51
C LEU A 223 5.06 -19.09 5.10
N ARG A 224 6.31 -18.71 4.83
CA ARG A 224 6.78 -18.34 3.48
C ARG A 224 6.83 -19.54 2.55
N ASN A 225 7.42 -20.64 3.01
CA ASN A 225 7.46 -21.89 2.25
C ASN A 225 6.05 -22.34 1.84
N LEU A 226 5.08 -22.23 2.76
CA LEU A 226 3.68 -22.52 2.48
C LEU A 226 3.11 -21.58 1.41
N GLN A 227 3.45 -20.29 1.43
CA GLN A 227 2.94 -19.35 0.43
C GLN A 227 3.53 -19.56 -0.95
N ASP A 228 4.82 -19.90 -1.03
CA ASP A 228 5.47 -20.29 -2.28
C ASP A 228 4.81 -21.56 -2.84
N GLU A 229 4.50 -22.54 -1.99
CA GLU A 229 3.76 -23.74 -2.37
C GLU A 229 2.36 -23.38 -2.89
N LEU A 230 1.61 -22.54 -2.15
CA LEU A 230 0.27 -22.11 -2.55
C LEU A 230 0.31 -21.37 -3.88
N ARG A 231 1.28 -20.47 -4.09
CA ARG A 231 1.47 -19.75 -5.36
C ARG A 231 1.77 -20.70 -6.51
N SER A 232 2.62 -21.69 -6.29
CA SER A 232 2.94 -22.73 -7.28
C SER A 232 1.71 -23.54 -7.66
N LYS A 233 0.94 -24.03 -6.68
CA LYS A 233 -0.30 -24.80 -6.91
C LYS A 233 -1.37 -23.97 -7.60
N ILE A 234 -1.49 -22.70 -7.24
CA ILE A 234 -2.37 -21.74 -7.89
C ILE A 234 -2.02 -21.57 -9.38
N ASN A 235 -0.73 -21.45 -9.69
CA ASN A 235 -0.24 -21.36 -11.07
C ASN A 235 -0.49 -22.66 -11.84
N ALA A 236 -0.29 -23.82 -11.20
CA ALA A 236 -0.59 -25.12 -11.78
C ALA A 236 -2.09 -25.31 -12.06
N ALA A 237 -2.95 -24.88 -11.14
CA ALA A 237 -4.41 -24.89 -11.33
C ALA A 237 -4.80 -24.05 -12.57
N LYS A 238 -4.27 -22.82 -12.67
CA LYS A 238 -4.45 -21.94 -13.83
C LYS A 238 -3.98 -22.59 -15.13
N ALA A 239 -2.78 -23.17 -15.15
CA ALA A 239 -2.22 -23.84 -16.32
C ALA A 239 -3.05 -25.07 -16.75
N SER A 240 -3.67 -25.76 -15.80
CA SER A 240 -4.54 -26.92 -16.07
C SER A 240 -5.94 -26.55 -16.58
N GLY A 241 -6.30 -25.25 -16.60
CA GLY A 241 -7.64 -24.78 -16.93
C GLY A 241 -8.72 -25.12 -15.88
N LYS A 242 -8.34 -25.77 -14.76
CA LYS A 242 -9.24 -26.07 -13.64
C LYS A 242 -9.39 -24.85 -12.73
N ASN A 243 -10.56 -24.68 -12.14
CA ASN A 243 -10.70 -23.77 -11.00
C ASN A 243 -10.05 -24.39 -9.75
N LEU A 244 -9.77 -23.57 -8.73
CA LEU A 244 -9.10 -24.02 -7.49
C LEU A 244 -9.86 -25.13 -6.77
N ASN A 245 -11.19 -25.08 -6.72
CA ASN A 245 -11.93 -26.14 -6.04
C ASN A 245 -11.75 -27.49 -6.73
N ASP A 246 -11.82 -27.50 -8.05
CA ASP A 246 -11.68 -28.74 -8.82
C ASP A 246 -10.22 -29.22 -8.83
N TYR A 247 -9.25 -28.31 -8.82
CA TYR A 247 -7.85 -28.68 -8.68
C TYR A 247 -7.54 -29.30 -7.30
N PHE A 248 -8.05 -28.70 -6.22
CA PHE A 248 -7.80 -29.17 -4.86
C PHE A 248 -8.72 -30.33 -4.41
N LYS A 249 -9.85 -30.58 -5.10
CA LYS A 249 -10.71 -31.76 -4.87
C LYS A 249 -10.15 -33.06 -5.44
N VAL A 250 -9.44 -32.99 -6.56
CA VAL A 250 -9.00 -34.19 -7.32
C VAL A 250 -7.70 -34.79 -6.76
N GLY A 251 -7.16 -34.20 -5.68
CA GLY A 251 -5.84 -34.53 -5.16
C GLY A 251 -4.77 -33.79 -5.94
N CYS A 252 -3.89 -33.09 -5.21
CA CYS A 252 -2.71 -32.42 -5.77
C CYS A 252 -1.58 -33.40 -6.03
#